data_AF-A0A1L9VUS1-F1
#
_entry.id   AF-A0A1L9VUS1-F1
#
_cell.length_a   1.000
_cell.length_b   1.000
_cell.length_c   1.000
_cell.angle_alpha   90.00
_cell.angle_beta   90.00
_cell.angle_gamma   90.00
#
_symmetry.space_group_name_H-M   'P 1'
#
loop_
_entity.id
_entity.type
_entity.pdbx_description
1 polymer ?
#
loop_
_entity_poly.entity_id
_entity_poly.type
_entity_poly.pdbx_seq_one_letter_code
_entity_poly.pdbx_strand_id
1 'polypeptide(L)'
;MPSIPPLQGSYGLFSLELQVHDTVRVGNCHSAQVVEVEVLTENPPVDGLSQGQHVVAKLYDPMYIDDNEFYVNPFLVADKGYTYETAAYGALYDLQGSPIPRYHGSYSLDIAEIHIEFESSLYARDVVFEDLRPRNIMLVNLKDEQTHTVFIDFAHVRFERLVYVPEGQEEPEYWQGTYILPLLRWHEVRGQTYGFEDWIDWDWQPWLEADFAETAATIKPGMVELFMPKTFLRKM
;
A
#
# COMPACT_ATOMS: atom_id res chain seq x y z
N MET A 1 8.91 24.98 14.15
CA MET A 1 7.67 25.12 13.37
C MET A 1 7.04 23.73 13.32
N PRO A 2 5.76 23.54 13.64
CA PRO A 2 5.10 22.26 13.40
C PRO A 2 5.14 21.97 11.89
N SER A 3 5.55 20.77 11.51
CA SER A 3 5.61 20.33 10.12
C SER A 3 4.22 20.31 9.50
N ILE A 4 4.13 20.76 8.24
CA ILE A 4 2.87 20.76 7.49
C ILE A 4 2.71 19.36 6.88
N PRO A 5 1.55 18.70 7.03
CA PRO A 5 1.28 17.39 6.44
C PRO A 5 1.41 17.38 4.90
N PRO A 6 1.70 16.22 4.27
CA PRO A 6 1.85 14.92 4.92
C PRO A 6 3.21 14.77 5.59
N LEU A 7 3.19 14.17 6.78
CA LEU A 7 4.41 13.80 7.49
C LEU A 7 4.89 12.47 6.91
N GLN A 8 6.20 12.32 6.74
CA GLN A 8 6.78 11.05 6.32
C GLN A 8 6.33 9.95 7.30
N GLY A 9 5.65 8.93 6.78
CA GLY A 9 5.20 7.80 7.55
C GLY A 9 6.38 6.97 8.04
N SER A 10 6.29 6.48 9.28
CA SER A 10 7.16 5.42 9.78
C SER A 10 6.31 4.42 10.53
N TYR A 11 6.53 3.13 10.28
CA TYR A 11 5.85 2.09 11.04
C TYR A 11 6.16 2.21 12.53
N GLY A 12 5.12 2.02 13.34
CA GLY A 12 5.24 1.92 14.79
C GLY A 12 5.83 0.57 15.21
N LEU A 13 5.95 0.38 16.53
CA LEU A 13 6.45 -0.86 17.13
C LEU A 13 5.37 -1.95 17.30
N PHE A 14 4.12 -1.63 16.96
CA PHE A 14 2.96 -2.48 17.23
C PHE A 14 2.25 -2.86 15.94
N SER A 15 1.81 -4.11 15.86
CA SER A 15 0.91 -4.62 14.83
C SER A 15 -0.36 -5.18 15.46
N LEU A 16 -1.47 -5.02 14.76
CA LEU A 16 -2.77 -5.59 15.11
C LEU A 16 -3.34 -6.36 13.93
N GLU A 17 -3.96 -7.49 14.22
CA GLU A 17 -4.85 -8.19 13.30
C GLU A 17 -6.29 -7.90 13.73
N LEU A 18 -7.08 -7.32 12.83
CA LEU A 18 -8.45 -6.89 13.08
C LEU A 18 -9.40 -7.56 12.10
N GLN A 19 -10.58 -7.96 12.58
CA GLN A 19 -11.66 -8.45 11.73
C GLN A 19 -12.84 -7.48 11.76
N VAL A 20 -13.29 -7.02 10.59
CA VAL A 20 -14.51 -6.21 10.50
C VAL A 20 -15.72 -7.08 10.84
N HIS A 21 -16.48 -6.66 11.86
CA HIS A 21 -17.66 -7.37 12.35
C HIS A 21 -18.96 -6.68 11.90
N ASP A 22 -19.03 -5.35 12.00
CA ASP A 22 -20.22 -4.58 11.59
C ASP A 22 -19.83 -3.19 11.02
N THR A 23 -20.76 -2.57 10.31
CA THR A 23 -20.62 -1.22 9.76
C THR A 23 -21.33 -0.22 10.65
N VAL A 24 -20.59 0.78 11.15
CA VAL A 24 -21.18 1.87 11.94
C VAL A 24 -21.59 3.02 11.03
N ARG A 25 -20.68 3.42 10.14
CA ARG A 25 -20.92 4.44 9.11
C ARG A 25 -19.97 4.22 7.94
N VAL A 26 -20.52 3.67 6.86
CA VAL A 26 -19.78 3.39 5.63
C VAL A 26 -20.52 3.91 4.41
N GLY A 27 -19.80 4.13 3.31
CA GLY A 27 -20.32 4.61 2.04
C GLY A 27 -19.76 5.95 1.60
N ASN A 28 -20.29 6.43 0.47
CA ASN A 28 -19.89 7.69 -0.17
C ASN A 28 -20.31 8.91 0.67
N CYS A 29 -19.73 10.08 0.38
CA CYS A 29 -20.00 11.34 1.10
C CYS A 29 -19.53 11.36 2.57
N HIS A 30 -18.52 10.56 2.89
CA HIS A 30 -17.91 10.52 4.22
C HIS A 30 -16.40 10.70 4.12
N SER A 31 -15.81 11.49 5.02
CA SER A 31 -14.36 11.71 5.05
C SER A 31 -13.55 10.54 5.62
N ALA A 32 -14.24 9.52 6.14
CA ALA A 32 -13.68 8.30 6.70
C ALA A 32 -14.79 7.24 6.84
N GLN A 33 -14.40 5.97 6.74
CA GLN A 33 -15.27 4.82 6.99
C GLN A 33 -15.16 4.43 8.47
N VAL A 34 -16.28 4.12 9.13
CA VAL A 34 -16.31 3.74 10.55
C VAL A 34 -16.93 2.36 10.67
N VAL A 35 -16.17 1.44 11.24
CA VAL A 35 -16.53 0.02 11.36
C VAL A 35 -16.29 -0.48 12.77
N GLU A 36 -17.09 -1.44 13.20
CA GLU A 36 -16.81 -2.24 14.38
C GLU A 36 -15.87 -3.37 13.99
N VAL A 37 -14.80 -3.56 14.76
CA VAL A 37 -13.79 -4.58 14.54
C VAL A 37 -13.55 -5.40 15.80
N GLU A 38 -13.26 -6.69 15.61
CA GLU A 38 -12.75 -7.58 16.64
C GLU A 38 -11.22 -7.61 16.57
N VAL A 39 -10.55 -7.52 17.72
CA VAL A 39 -9.10 -7.71 17.83
C VAL A 39 -8.80 -9.20 17.83
N LEU A 40 -8.14 -9.69 16.79
CA LEU A 40 -7.73 -11.09 16.68
C LEU A 40 -6.40 -11.34 17.37
N THR A 41 -5.41 -10.50 17.07
CA THR A 41 -4.03 -10.64 17.54
C THR A 41 -3.40 -9.27 17.75
N GLU A 42 -2.56 -9.14 18.77
CA GLU A 42 -1.76 -7.95 19.05
C GLU A 42 -0.30 -8.33 19.25
N ASN A 43 0.62 -7.57 18.65
CA ASN A 43 2.05 -7.85 18.77
C ASN A 43 2.90 -6.56 18.76
N PRO A 44 3.60 -6.22 19.85
CA PRO A 44 3.45 -6.76 21.21
C PRO A 44 2.09 -6.36 21.83
N PRO A 45 1.73 -6.88 23.03
CA PRO A 45 0.48 -6.51 23.70
C PRO A 45 0.31 -4.99 23.85
N VAL A 46 -0.88 -4.49 23.53
CA VAL A 46 -1.21 -3.06 23.56
C VAL A 46 -2.09 -2.77 24.76
N ASP A 47 -1.75 -1.74 25.54
CA ASP A 47 -2.54 -1.40 26.73
C ASP A 47 -3.98 -1.01 26.34
N GLY A 48 -4.95 -1.61 27.03
CA GLY A 48 -6.38 -1.41 26.76
C GLY A 48 -6.95 -2.15 25.55
N LEU A 49 -6.16 -2.98 24.87
CA LEU A 49 -6.63 -3.95 23.88
C LEU A 49 -6.43 -5.38 24.39
N SER A 50 -7.25 -6.30 23.89
CA SER A 50 -7.17 -7.73 24.19
C SER A 50 -7.81 -8.54 23.07
N GLN A 51 -7.30 -9.75 22.83
CA GLN A 51 -7.89 -10.67 21.86
C GLN A 51 -9.37 -10.95 22.17
N GLY A 52 -10.21 -10.90 21.13
CA GLY A 52 -11.67 -11.03 21.19
C GLY A 52 -12.40 -9.75 21.60
N GLN A 53 -11.68 -8.66 21.86
CA GLN A 53 -12.30 -7.37 22.19
C GLN A 53 -12.86 -6.71 20.95
N HIS A 54 -14.09 -6.22 21.05
CA HIS A 54 -14.72 -5.39 20.02
C HIS A 54 -14.38 -3.92 20.26
N VAL A 55 -13.86 -3.26 19.23
CA VAL A 55 -13.53 -1.84 19.21
C VAL A 55 -14.02 -1.19 17.93
N VAL A 56 -13.98 0.14 17.86
CA VAL A 56 -14.35 0.88 16.65
C VAL A 56 -13.09 1.32 15.92
N ALA A 57 -12.97 0.95 14.65
CA ALA A 57 -11.93 1.43 13.77
C ALA A 57 -12.47 2.52 12.84
N LYS A 58 -11.68 3.57 12.65
CA LYS A 58 -11.94 4.65 11.71
C LYS A 58 -10.88 4.59 10.61
N LEU A 59 -11.31 4.29 9.40
CA LEU A 59 -10.45 4.10 8.23
C LEU A 59 -10.43 5.37 7.39
N TYR A 60 -9.25 5.94 7.21
CA TYR A 60 -9.02 7.04 6.28
C TYR A 60 -8.59 6.45 4.95
N ASP A 61 -9.57 6.22 4.07
CA ASP A 61 -9.32 5.75 2.71
C ASP A 61 -9.52 6.92 1.73
N PRO A 62 -8.43 7.43 1.11
CA PRO A 62 -8.50 8.49 0.11
C PRO A 62 -9.48 8.21 -1.05
N MET A 63 -9.74 6.94 -1.36
CA MET A 63 -10.64 6.56 -2.45
C MET A 63 -12.12 6.81 -2.15
N TYR A 64 -12.49 6.93 -0.87
CA TYR A 64 -13.87 7.17 -0.44
C TYR A 64 -14.10 8.58 0.09
N ILE A 65 -13.07 9.43 0.08
CA ILE A 65 -13.20 10.81 0.50
C ILE A 65 -14.03 11.58 -0.52
N ASP A 66 -15.05 12.28 -0.01
CA ASP A 66 -15.77 13.29 -0.75
C ASP A 66 -14.88 14.52 -0.93
N ASP A 67 -14.21 14.59 -2.07
CA ASP A 67 -13.23 15.63 -2.40
C ASP A 67 -13.86 16.92 -2.94
N ASN A 68 -15.17 17.09 -2.75
CA ASN A 68 -15.97 18.20 -3.28
C ASN A 68 -15.74 18.40 -4.79
N GLU A 69 -16.09 17.41 -5.62
CA GLU A 69 -15.98 17.48 -7.08
C GLU A 69 -14.54 17.62 -7.60
N PHE A 70 -13.57 16.88 -7.04
CA PHE A 70 -12.20 16.76 -7.53
C PHE A 70 -11.31 18.01 -7.40
N TYR A 71 -11.69 19.00 -6.61
CA TYR A 71 -10.89 20.22 -6.45
C TYR A 71 -9.77 20.11 -5.40
N VAL A 72 -9.72 19.03 -4.62
CA VAL A 72 -8.74 18.81 -3.54
C VAL A 72 -8.12 17.44 -3.68
N ASN A 73 -6.80 17.32 -3.52
CA ASN A 73 -6.12 16.02 -3.50
C ASN A 73 -6.67 15.18 -2.31
N PRO A 74 -7.36 14.05 -2.56
CA PRO A 74 -7.99 13.28 -1.50
C PRO A 74 -7.00 12.65 -0.52
N PHE A 75 -5.77 12.37 -0.95
CA PHE A 75 -4.69 11.86 -0.09
C PHE A 75 -4.28 12.89 0.95
N LEU A 76 -4.11 14.15 0.54
CA LEU A 76 -3.83 15.24 1.46
C LEU A 76 -4.98 15.47 2.45
N VAL A 77 -6.23 15.23 2.04
CA VAL A 77 -7.39 15.34 2.93
C VAL A 77 -7.42 14.18 3.92
N ALA A 78 -7.16 12.96 3.49
CA ALA A 78 -7.09 11.77 4.34
C ALA A 78 -6.01 11.93 5.41
N ASP A 79 -4.78 12.24 4.98
CA ASP A 79 -3.64 12.40 5.86
C ASP A 79 -3.86 13.56 6.85
N LYS A 80 -4.40 14.70 6.38
CA LYS A 80 -4.76 15.80 7.26
C LYS A 80 -5.81 15.38 8.28
N GLY A 81 -6.87 14.67 7.85
CA GLY A 81 -7.92 14.20 8.75
C GLY A 81 -7.35 13.28 9.85
N TYR A 82 -6.54 12.31 9.44
CA TYR A 82 -5.84 11.38 10.31
C TYR A 82 -4.90 12.10 11.31
N THR A 83 -4.00 12.94 10.80
CA THR A 83 -2.96 13.61 11.60
C THR A 83 -3.58 14.50 12.68
N TYR A 84 -4.59 15.30 12.32
CA TYR A 84 -5.25 16.19 13.26
C TYR A 84 -6.06 15.43 14.31
N GLU A 85 -6.74 14.34 13.94
CA GLU A 85 -7.54 13.55 14.87
C GLU A 85 -6.68 12.79 15.88
N THR A 86 -5.58 12.17 15.41
CA THR A 86 -4.59 11.52 16.27
C THR A 86 -3.97 12.51 17.26
N ALA A 87 -3.60 13.70 16.79
CA ALA A 87 -3.09 14.76 17.66
C ALA A 87 -4.13 15.24 18.69
N ALA A 88 -5.41 15.33 18.30
CA ALA A 88 -6.48 15.72 19.19
C ALA A 88 -6.71 14.70 20.32
N TYR A 89 -6.68 13.39 20.02
CA TYR A 89 -6.78 12.35 21.05
C TYR A 89 -5.63 12.41 22.06
N GLY A 90 -4.40 12.70 21.61
CA GLY A 90 -3.26 12.92 22.50
C GLY A 90 -3.39 14.18 23.35
N ALA A 91 -3.86 15.29 22.76
CA ALA A 91 -4.02 16.56 23.46
C ALA A 91 -5.17 16.57 24.49
N LEU A 92 -6.20 15.76 24.25
CA LEU A 92 -7.43 15.66 25.06
C LEU A 92 -7.49 14.34 25.85
N TYR A 93 -6.33 13.80 26.24
CA TYR A 93 -6.25 12.47 26.88
C TYR A 93 -7.10 12.39 28.18
N ASP A 94 -7.25 13.49 28.90
CA ASP A 94 -8.00 13.60 30.15
C ASP A 94 -9.53 13.48 29.96
N LEU A 95 -10.01 13.70 28.73
CA LEU A 95 -11.42 13.59 28.36
C LEU A 95 -11.79 12.19 27.83
N GLN A 96 -10.81 11.31 27.64
CA GLN A 96 -11.02 9.97 27.09
C GLN A 96 -11.79 9.04 28.04
N GLY A 97 -12.71 8.26 27.47
CA GLY A 97 -13.63 7.39 28.20
C GLY A 97 -14.95 8.05 28.58
N SER A 98 -15.00 9.39 28.65
CA SER A 98 -16.20 10.22 28.60
C SER A 98 -15.78 11.69 28.84
N PRO A 99 -16.10 12.65 27.95
CA PRO A 99 -17.08 12.55 26.86
C PRO A 99 -16.54 12.06 25.52
N ILE A 100 -15.23 11.89 25.33
CA ILE A 100 -14.68 11.40 24.05
C ILE A 100 -14.27 9.91 24.15
N PRO A 101 -14.23 9.16 23.03
CA PRO A 101 -13.81 7.76 23.03
C PRO A 101 -12.39 7.56 23.58
N ARG A 102 -12.12 6.36 24.09
CA ARG A 102 -10.73 5.96 24.38
C ARG A 102 -10.00 5.70 23.07
N TYR A 103 -8.80 6.24 22.95
CA TYR A 103 -7.94 6.09 21.78
C TYR A 103 -6.95 4.95 22.03
N HIS A 104 -6.96 3.96 21.13
CA HIS A 104 -6.13 2.77 21.25
C HIS A 104 -4.88 2.82 20.36
N GLY A 105 -4.75 3.83 19.50
CA GLY A 105 -3.62 4.00 18.61
C GLY A 105 -4.06 4.24 17.15
N SER A 106 -3.05 4.47 16.32
CA SER A 106 -3.18 4.60 14.87
C SER A 106 -2.30 3.56 14.20
N TYR A 107 -2.82 2.96 13.14
CA TYR A 107 -2.19 1.86 12.43
C TYR A 107 -2.26 2.13 10.93
N SER A 108 -1.19 1.77 10.23
CA SER A 108 -1.10 1.82 8.77
C SER A 108 -1.14 0.39 8.22
N LEU A 109 -1.67 0.25 7.02
CA LEU A 109 -1.71 -1.01 6.30
C LEU A 109 -0.73 -0.96 5.13
N ASP A 110 0.18 -1.93 5.01
CA ASP A 110 1.08 -2.02 3.87
C ASP A 110 0.35 -2.63 2.67
N ILE A 111 0.05 -1.77 1.68
CA ILE A 111 -0.55 -2.19 0.40
C ILE A 111 0.51 -2.16 -0.72
N ALA A 112 1.62 -1.45 -0.52
CA ALA A 112 2.62 -1.23 -1.55
C ALA A 112 3.40 -2.52 -1.84
N GLU A 113 3.83 -3.23 -0.80
CA GLU A 113 4.50 -4.53 -0.95
C GLU A 113 3.60 -5.53 -1.69
N ILE A 114 2.36 -5.70 -1.21
CA ILE A 114 1.33 -6.57 -1.81
C ILE A 114 1.11 -6.27 -3.29
N HIS A 115 1.04 -4.98 -3.64
CA HIS A 115 0.85 -4.52 -5.01
C HIS A 115 2.02 -4.93 -5.92
N ILE A 116 3.25 -4.65 -5.48
CA ILE A 116 4.48 -4.93 -6.23
C ILE A 116 4.67 -6.43 -6.42
N GLU A 117 4.45 -7.24 -5.39
CA GLU A 117 4.59 -8.69 -5.47
C GLU A 117 3.61 -9.30 -6.47
N PHE A 118 2.34 -8.93 -6.37
CA PHE A 118 1.32 -9.46 -7.26
C PHE A 118 1.53 -9.01 -8.71
N GLU A 119 1.81 -7.72 -8.92
CA GLU A 119 2.11 -7.18 -10.25
C GLU A 119 3.33 -7.89 -10.86
N SER A 120 4.40 -8.08 -10.08
CA SER A 120 5.60 -8.80 -10.53
C SER A 120 5.30 -10.26 -10.86
N SER A 121 4.39 -10.90 -10.12
CA SER A 121 3.93 -12.26 -10.40
C SER A 121 3.13 -12.38 -11.70
N LEU A 122 2.29 -11.39 -12.02
CA LEU A 122 1.53 -11.33 -13.27
C LEU A 122 2.47 -11.08 -14.44
N TYR A 123 3.40 -10.15 -14.24
CA TYR A 123 4.40 -9.84 -15.23
C TYR A 123 5.23 -11.08 -15.58
N ALA A 124 5.61 -11.91 -14.60
CA ALA A 124 6.31 -13.18 -14.83
C ALA A 124 5.52 -14.16 -15.73
N ARG A 125 4.20 -13.98 -15.88
CA ARG A 125 3.28 -14.80 -16.67
C ARG A 125 2.85 -14.16 -17.97
N ASP A 126 3.52 -13.11 -18.42
CA ASP A 126 3.14 -12.36 -19.62
C ASP A 126 1.78 -11.67 -19.51
N VAL A 127 1.41 -11.27 -18.29
CA VAL A 127 0.16 -10.58 -17.98
C VAL A 127 0.47 -9.19 -17.43
N VAL A 128 -0.21 -8.18 -17.99
CA VAL A 128 -0.17 -6.80 -17.50
C VAL A 128 -1.54 -6.44 -16.94
N PHE A 129 -1.58 -5.99 -15.69
CA PHE A 129 -2.79 -5.50 -15.05
C PHE A 129 -2.77 -3.97 -15.04
N GLU A 130 -3.38 -3.37 -16.07
CA GLU A 130 -3.30 -1.91 -16.29
C GLU A 130 -4.05 -1.09 -15.23
N ASP A 131 -5.06 -1.68 -14.60
CA ASP A 131 -5.82 -1.05 -13.52
C ASP A 131 -5.55 -1.70 -12.16
N LEU A 132 -4.34 -2.18 -11.90
CA LEU A 132 -3.99 -2.64 -10.56
C LEU A 132 -3.88 -1.42 -9.63
N ARG A 133 -4.95 -1.16 -8.88
CA ARG A 133 -5.08 -0.05 -7.93
C ARG A 133 -5.47 -0.61 -6.55
N PRO A 134 -5.21 0.08 -5.43
CA PRO A 134 -5.62 -0.37 -4.09
C PRO A 134 -7.10 -0.78 -3.99
N ARG A 135 -8.00 -0.11 -4.73
CA ARG A 135 -9.43 -0.47 -4.81
C ARG A 135 -9.73 -1.88 -5.34
N ASN A 136 -8.78 -2.48 -6.06
CA ASN A 136 -8.88 -3.80 -6.67
C ASN A 136 -8.20 -4.89 -5.82
N ILE A 137 -7.79 -4.54 -4.60
CA ILE A 137 -7.16 -5.41 -3.61
C ILE A 137 -8.13 -5.61 -2.45
N MET A 138 -8.49 -6.85 -2.16
CA MET A 138 -9.32 -7.22 -1.02
C MET A 138 -8.48 -8.01 -0.01
N LEU A 139 -8.50 -7.58 1.25
CA LEU A 139 -7.97 -8.37 2.35
C LEU A 139 -9.09 -9.25 2.92
N VAL A 140 -8.94 -10.55 2.80
CA VAL A 140 -9.94 -11.53 3.20
C VAL A 140 -9.35 -12.40 4.29
N ASN A 141 -10.01 -12.42 5.45
CA ASN A 141 -9.76 -13.39 6.50
C ASN A 141 -10.74 -14.55 6.32
N LEU A 142 -10.23 -15.72 5.89
CA LEU A 142 -11.00 -16.95 5.85
C LEU A 142 -10.92 -17.58 7.23
N LYS A 143 -12.07 -17.99 7.78
CA LYS A 143 -12.35 -18.29 9.20
C LYS A 143 -11.32 -19.12 10.02
N ASP A 144 -10.30 -19.71 9.41
CA ASP A 144 -9.26 -20.51 10.09
C ASP A 144 -7.85 -20.40 9.42
N GLU A 145 -7.59 -19.39 8.57
CA GLU A 145 -6.31 -19.24 7.84
C GLU A 145 -5.71 -17.83 7.94
N GLN A 146 -4.46 -17.67 7.49
CA GLN A 146 -3.80 -16.35 7.34
C GLN A 146 -4.67 -15.37 6.53
N THR A 147 -4.53 -14.08 6.79
CA THR A 147 -5.09 -13.03 5.93
C THR A 147 -4.63 -13.26 4.49
N HIS A 148 -5.58 -13.45 3.58
CA HIS A 148 -5.30 -13.64 2.16
C HIS A 148 -5.62 -12.37 1.40
N THR A 149 -4.73 -12.00 0.49
CA THR A 149 -5.00 -10.96 -0.48
C THR A 149 -5.71 -11.56 -1.70
N VAL A 150 -6.87 -11.00 -2.05
CA VAL A 150 -7.63 -11.35 -3.24
C VAL A 150 -7.65 -10.15 -4.17
N PHE A 151 -7.24 -10.36 -5.42
CA PHE A 151 -7.28 -9.33 -6.45
C PHE A 151 -8.54 -9.49 -7.29
N ILE A 152 -9.20 -8.38 -7.63
CA ILE A 152 -10.47 -8.34 -8.38
C ILE A 152 -10.38 -7.38 -9.56
N ASP A 153 -11.44 -7.29 -10.37
CA ASP A 153 -11.57 -6.38 -11.52
C ASP A 153 -10.51 -6.54 -12.62
N PHE A 154 -10.52 -7.70 -13.27
CA PHE A 154 -9.59 -8.05 -14.36
C PHE A 154 -9.99 -7.45 -15.72
N ALA A 155 -10.93 -6.50 -15.77
CA ALA A 155 -11.46 -5.98 -17.04
C ALA A 155 -10.39 -5.32 -17.93
N HIS A 156 -9.34 -4.78 -17.32
CA HIS A 156 -8.22 -4.10 -17.98
C HIS A 156 -6.94 -4.95 -18.03
N VAL A 157 -7.07 -6.27 -17.90
CA VAL A 157 -5.92 -7.18 -18.01
C VAL A 157 -5.60 -7.42 -19.47
N ARG A 158 -4.32 -7.27 -19.81
CA ARG A 158 -3.79 -7.62 -21.13
C ARG A 158 -2.85 -8.81 -21.02
N PHE A 159 -3.03 -9.73 -21.94
CA PHE A 159 -2.08 -10.80 -22.21
C PHE A 159 -1.07 -10.28 -23.24
N GLU A 160 0.18 -10.69 -23.10
CA GLU A 160 1.37 -10.24 -23.87
C GLU A 160 2.01 -8.97 -23.30
N ARG A 161 3.26 -9.13 -22.83
CA ARG A 161 4.11 -8.04 -22.37
C ARG A 161 4.45 -7.17 -23.58
N LEU A 162 4.18 -5.87 -23.51
CA LEU A 162 4.87 -4.91 -24.39
C LEU A 162 6.29 -4.72 -23.87
N VAL A 163 7.16 -5.71 -24.08
CA VAL A 163 8.59 -5.39 -24.15
C VAL A 163 8.74 -4.64 -25.47
N TYR A 164 9.17 -3.38 -25.43
CA TYR A 164 9.63 -2.72 -26.64
C TYR A 164 10.88 -3.47 -27.11
N VAL A 165 10.68 -4.50 -27.93
CA VAL A 165 11.75 -5.16 -28.67
C VAL A 165 11.92 -4.32 -29.93
N PRO A 166 13.05 -3.61 -30.10
CA PRO A 166 13.29 -2.85 -31.32
C PRO A 166 13.11 -3.75 -32.54
N GLU A 167 12.50 -3.20 -33.60
CA GLU A 167 12.18 -3.93 -34.82
C GLU A 167 13.41 -4.71 -35.35
N GLY A 168 13.26 -6.04 -35.46
CA GLY A 168 14.33 -6.93 -35.92
C GLY A 168 15.17 -7.61 -34.84
N GLN A 169 14.80 -7.49 -33.55
CA GLN A 169 15.39 -8.30 -32.48
C GLN A 169 14.42 -9.39 -32.00
N GLU A 170 14.94 -10.56 -31.63
CA GLU A 170 14.19 -11.60 -30.94
C GLU A 170 14.26 -11.35 -29.42
N GLU A 171 13.16 -11.62 -28.72
CA GLU A 171 13.16 -11.63 -27.27
C GLU A 171 14.11 -12.75 -26.78
N PRO A 172 15.13 -12.46 -25.95
CA PRO A 172 16.09 -13.49 -25.58
C PRO A 172 15.41 -14.62 -24.77
N GLU A 173 15.83 -15.87 -24.95
CA GLU A 173 15.22 -17.07 -24.32
C GLU A 173 15.08 -17.01 -22.78
N TYR A 174 15.86 -16.16 -22.09
CA TYR A 174 15.79 -15.99 -20.63
C TYR A 174 14.65 -15.09 -20.12
N TRP A 175 13.62 -14.79 -20.94
CA TRP A 175 12.68 -13.68 -20.70
C TRP A 175 11.22 -14.15 -20.56
N GLN A 176 10.83 -15.23 -21.25
CA GLN A 176 9.54 -15.89 -21.04
C GLN A 176 9.51 -16.60 -19.69
N GLY A 177 8.44 -16.41 -18.92
CA GLY A 177 8.30 -17.04 -17.59
C GLY A 177 9.26 -16.54 -16.51
N THR A 178 10.13 -15.57 -16.79
CA THR A 178 11.12 -15.08 -15.82
C THR A 178 10.51 -14.00 -14.94
N TYR A 179 10.54 -14.21 -13.63
CA TYR A 179 10.20 -13.19 -12.64
C TYR A 179 11.16 -12.00 -12.81
N ILE A 180 10.65 -10.90 -13.35
CA ILE A 180 11.46 -9.69 -13.52
C ILE A 180 11.36 -8.87 -12.24
N LEU A 181 12.53 -8.55 -11.71
CA LEU A 181 12.73 -8.22 -10.32
C LEU A 181 12.16 -6.85 -9.97
N PRO A 182 11.44 -6.73 -8.84
CA PRO A 182 10.89 -5.48 -8.37
C PRO A 182 11.89 -4.32 -8.42
N LEU A 183 13.12 -4.57 -7.95
CA LEU A 183 14.22 -3.59 -7.91
C LEU A 183 14.50 -2.85 -9.23
N LEU A 184 14.32 -3.50 -10.39
CA LEU A 184 14.59 -2.88 -11.69
C LEU A 184 13.35 -2.21 -12.28
N ARG A 185 12.19 -2.83 -12.12
CA ARG A 185 10.94 -2.36 -12.73
C ARG A 185 10.32 -1.18 -12.00
N TRP A 186 10.44 -1.23 -10.68
CA TRP A 186 9.90 -0.26 -9.75
C TRP A 186 10.90 0.81 -9.36
N HIS A 187 12.13 0.76 -9.90
CA HIS A 187 13.13 1.79 -9.70
C HIS A 187 12.57 3.19 -10.04
N GLU A 188 12.89 4.20 -9.22
CA GLU A 188 12.41 5.58 -9.39
C GLU A 188 12.55 6.14 -10.82
N VAL A 189 13.62 5.78 -11.54
CA VAL A 189 13.90 6.26 -12.91
C VAL A 189 12.88 5.77 -13.94
N ARG A 190 12.08 4.75 -13.61
CA ARG A 190 11.03 4.21 -14.46
C ARG A 190 9.71 4.96 -14.30
N GLY A 191 9.51 5.65 -13.17
CA GLY A 191 8.25 6.34 -12.86
C GLY A 191 7.03 5.43 -12.78
N GLN A 192 7.19 4.13 -12.48
CA GLN A 192 6.05 3.20 -12.35
C GLN A 192 5.14 3.51 -11.14
N THR A 193 5.61 4.32 -10.20
CA THR A 193 4.85 4.77 -9.03
C THR A 193 3.71 5.73 -9.37
N TYR A 194 3.64 6.29 -10.58
CA TYR A 194 2.66 7.33 -10.97
C TYR A 194 1.20 6.98 -10.61
N GLY A 195 0.81 5.70 -10.67
CA GLY A 195 -0.56 5.27 -10.35
C GLY A 195 -0.94 5.34 -8.86
N PHE A 196 0.05 5.49 -7.98
CA PHE A 196 -0.12 5.55 -6.53
C PHE A 196 0.91 6.46 -5.85
N GLU A 197 1.47 7.45 -6.56
CA GLU A 197 2.48 8.35 -6.02
C GLU A 197 1.98 9.13 -4.79
N ASP A 198 0.69 9.48 -4.78
CA ASP A 198 0.03 10.13 -3.65
C ASP A 198 -0.12 9.21 -2.41
N TRP A 199 0.09 7.89 -2.54
CA TRP A 199 0.09 6.94 -1.42
C TRP A 199 1.48 6.78 -0.80
N ILE A 200 2.53 7.31 -1.42
CA ILE A 200 3.92 7.14 -1.00
C ILE A 200 4.39 8.42 -0.32
N ASP A 201 4.45 8.42 1.01
CA ASP A 201 4.99 9.52 1.81
C ASP A 201 6.40 9.25 2.37
N TRP A 202 7.01 8.11 1.99
CA TRP A 202 8.35 7.67 2.40
C TRP A 202 9.37 7.71 1.26
N ASP A 203 10.65 7.51 1.63
CA ASP A 203 11.74 7.42 0.65
C ASP A 203 11.63 6.12 -0.15
N TRP A 204 11.06 6.22 -1.34
CA TRP A 204 10.72 5.08 -2.20
C TRP A 204 11.90 4.17 -2.52
N GLN A 205 12.99 4.72 -3.07
CA GLN A 205 14.10 3.92 -3.56
C GLN A 205 14.84 3.18 -2.42
N PRO A 206 15.16 3.82 -1.27
CA PRO A 206 15.69 3.10 -0.11
C PRO A 206 14.77 2.00 0.42
N TRP A 207 13.44 2.25 0.48
CA TRP A 207 12.47 1.23 0.90
C TRP A 207 12.44 0.04 -0.07
N LEU A 208 12.34 0.30 -1.37
CA LEU A 208 12.33 -0.73 -2.41
C LEU A 208 13.60 -1.62 -2.33
N GLU A 209 14.76 -1.01 -2.13
CA GLU A 209 16.04 -1.72 -1.98
C GLU A 209 16.10 -2.57 -0.71
N ALA A 210 15.51 -2.11 0.39
CA ALA A 210 15.48 -2.83 1.65
C ALA A 210 14.53 -4.03 1.61
N ASP A 211 13.28 -3.82 1.18
CA ASP A 211 12.23 -4.84 1.20
C ASP A 211 12.48 -5.92 0.15
N PHE A 212 12.99 -5.54 -1.02
CA PHE A 212 13.28 -6.49 -2.11
C PHE A 212 14.76 -6.83 -2.23
N ALA A 213 15.58 -6.60 -1.20
CA ALA A 213 17.02 -6.83 -1.20
C ALA A 213 17.41 -8.25 -1.64
N GLU A 214 16.64 -9.24 -1.22
CA GLU A 214 16.82 -10.66 -1.55
C GLU A 214 16.73 -10.94 -3.05
N THR A 215 15.96 -10.13 -3.78
CA THR A 215 15.79 -10.27 -5.22
C THR A 215 17.05 -9.83 -5.99
N ALA A 216 17.93 -9.02 -5.37
CA ALA A 216 19.14 -8.49 -5.99
C ALA A 216 20.09 -9.59 -6.50
N ALA A 217 20.20 -10.72 -5.77
CA ALA A 217 21.08 -11.83 -6.12
C ALA A 217 20.70 -12.51 -7.46
N THR A 218 19.47 -12.29 -7.94
CA THR A 218 18.98 -12.88 -9.19
C THR A 218 19.07 -11.92 -10.39
N ILE A 219 19.52 -10.68 -10.18
CA ILE A 219 19.72 -9.69 -11.24
C ILE A 219 20.85 -10.13 -12.16
N LYS A 220 20.55 -10.30 -13.45
CA LYS A 220 21.55 -10.56 -14.50
C LYS A 220 21.96 -9.26 -15.19
N PRO A 221 23.22 -9.11 -15.65
CA PRO A 221 23.68 -7.89 -16.33
C PRO A 221 22.79 -7.42 -17.48
N GLY A 222 22.32 -8.34 -18.33
CA GLY A 222 21.44 -8.01 -19.47
C GLY A 222 20.06 -7.46 -19.07
N MET A 223 19.59 -7.73 -17.84
CA MET A 223 18.34 -7.16 -17.34
C MET A 223 18.52 -5.67 -16.98
N VAL A 224 19.65 -5.33 -16.34
CA VAL A 224 19.96 -3.94 -15.98
C VAL A 224 20.03 -3.08 -17.23
N GLU A 225 20.66 -3.56 -18.30
CA GLU A 225 20.81 -2.80 -19.56
C GLU A 225 19.47 -2.45 -20.23
N LEU A 226 18.45 -3.29 -20.07
CA LEU A 226 17.12 -3.07 -20.64
C LEU A 226 16.27 -2.13 -19.79
N PHE A 227 16.23 -2.39 -18.49
CA PHE A 227 15.33 -1.68 -17.58
C PHE A 227 15.90 -0.32 -17.19
N MET A 228 17.22 -0.19 -17.07
CA MET A 228 17.85 1.04 -16.62
C MET A 228 18.24 1.94 -17.79
N PRO A 229 18.08 3.27 -17.66
CA PRO A 229 18.61 4.21 -18.64
C PRO A 229 20.12 4.02 -18.83
N LYS A 230 20.60 4.14 -20.08
CA LYS A 230 22.05 4.04 -20.40
C LYS A 230 22.93 5.04 -19.64
N THR A 231 22.36 6.14 -19.17
CA THR A 231 23.03 7.13 -18.32
C THR A 231 23.35 6.60 -16.91
N PHE A 232 22.63 5.60 -16.42
CA PHE A 232 22.81 4.96 -15.12
C PHE A 232 23.84 3.83 -15.15
N LEU A 233 23.91 3.09 -16.27
CA LEU A 233 24.90 2.02 -16.50
C LEU A 233 26.36 2.50 -16.49
N ARG A 234 26.61 3.80 -16.60
CA ARG A 234 27.96 4.40 -16.52
C ARG A 234 28.45 4.67 -15.09
N LYS A 235 27.60 4.47 -14.08
CA LYS A 235 27.89 4.78 -12.67
C LYS A 235 27.90 3.57 -11.72
N MET A 236 27.48 2.39 -12.18
CA MET A 236 27.69 1.10 -11.52
C MET A 236 29.00 0.48 -12.01
#